data_AF-A0A7J6R207-F1
#
_entry.id   AF-A0A7J6R207-F1
#
_cell.length_a   1.000
_cell.length_b   1.000
_cell.length_c   1.000
_cell.angle_alpha   90.00
_cell.angle_beta   90.00
_cell.angle_gamma   90.00
#
_symmetry.space_group_name_H-M   'P 1'
#
loop_
_entity.id
_entity.type
_entity.pdbx_description
1 polymer ?
#
loop_
_entity_poly.entity_id
_entity_poly.type
_entity_poly.pdbx_seq_one_letter_code
_entity_poly.pdbx_strand_id
1 'polypeptide(L)'
;MTDPSFKPMHVTVRREHCLGNGGLGRFWILPGSRDRAKQIAETYFHDFEVISSPRGHDGYIGKYDGPDGTVVDIGVISTGMGAPSVDIIATEMIKLGAKVLVRVGTAGAMQKTLSIGDIVIATGAIRDEGTTRHYMPLEFPALGSATVVTAMCTAAQRQLESDDDKLEEGAQWVYDAGPVHTKDSLMAREFKYGPYAPEHKRYMEVLEDLGCLASEMEVAMLFSLAQVYGVKAGCVLAIIGGGDDAPISDQAHLKSEAVARSCSIVCQGMAQLKKKLARYGRKASLLGRSLSQTIKPPRGVHPSHPTLFRSFTSESDPRKGRLEGKQKIAFYAIMFSLSYYCWLMADEERRQEFEEAKTSFNLQLTPEQRREQEAVYIAKMVPRWTGEEGTLDSGEKLILLEFNSEDHRWYNLGRIGEFVMRLRDYAERKKSQQEDSNLRDSQLYYTIVQKSPGPVLEMTAHMGDKSERMFIDEGFKVVHGLEEFFAPRKGSSSSR
;
A
#
# COMPACT_ATOMS: atom_id res chain seq x y z
N MET A 1 -9.87 -15.69 -14.53
CA MET A 1 -8.52 -15.09 -14.57
C MET A 1 -7.48 -15.99 -15.21
N THR A 2 -7.65 -17.32 -15.21
CA THR A 2 -6.85 -18.19 -16.07
C THR A 2 -7.03 -17.78 -17.52
N ASP A 3 -5.95 -17.42 -18.20
CA ASP A 3 -5.97 -17.02 -19.60
C ASP A 3 -5.35 -18.16 -20.43
N PRO A 4 -6.13 -18.91 -21.21
CA PRO A 4 -5.62 -19.98 -22.05
C PRO A 4 -4.60 -19.52 -23.10
N SER A 5 -4.59 -18.22 -23.44
CA SER A 5 -3.66 -17.64 -24.42
C SER A 5 -2.39 -17.08 -23.78
N PHE A 6 -2.31 -17.04 -22.45
CA PHE A 6 -1.16 -16.47 -21.75
C PHE A 6 0.09 -17.32 -21.96
N LYS A 7 1.15 -16.68 -22.46
CA LYS A 7 2.48 -17.26 -22.60
C LYS A 7 3.39 -16.69 -21.51
N PRO A 8 3.91 -17.51 -20.59
CA PRO A 8 4.83 -17.02 -19.56
C PRO A 8 6.14 -16.58 -20.20
N MET A 9 6.79 -15.58 -19.60
CA MET A 9 8.04 -14.99 -20.10
C MET A 9 9.23 -15.31 -19.20
N HIS A 10 8.98 -15.65 -17.93
CA HIS A 10 10.02 -15.84 -16.91
C HIS A 10 10.04 -17.25 -16.35
N VAL A 11 8.89 -17.92 -16.32
CA VAL A 11 8.77 -19.33 -15.93
C VAL A 11 8.51 -20.21 -17.15
N THR A 12 9.02 -21.44 -17.12
CA THR A 12 8.74 -22.45 -18.18
C THR A 12 7.60 -23.40 -17.80
N VAL A 13 7.08 -23.27 -16.57
CA VAL A 13 5.89 -23.99 -16.10
C VAL A 13 4.70 -23.65 -17.01
N ARG A 14 3.87 -24.66 -17.32
CA ARG A 14 2.69 -24.54 -18.19
C ARG A 14 1.41 -24.76 -17.39
N ARG A 15 0.27 -24.51 -18.02
CA ARG A 15 -1.06 -24.57 -17.38
C ARG A 15 -1.36 -25.95 -16.80
N GLU A 16 -1.03 -27.01 -17.52
CA GLU A 16 -1.25 -28.39 -17.10
C GLU A 16 -0.53 -28.72 -15.78
N HIS A 17 0.62 -28.09 -15.54
CA HIS A 17 1.37 -28.27 -14.29
C HIS A 17 0.65 -27.64 -13.09
N CYS A 18 -0.22 -26.65 -13.29
CA CYS A 18 -1.00 -26.04 -12.22
C CYS A 18 -2.24 -26.86 -11.83
N LEU A 19 -2.56 -27.93 -12.57
CA LEU A 19 -3.65 -28.85 -12.25
C LEU A 19 -3.23 -29.85 -11.17
N GLY A 20 -4.21 -30.32 -10.39
CA GLY A 20 -3.98 -31.30 -9.33
C GLY A 20 -5.00 -31.22 -8.20
N ASN A 21 -4.80 -32.06 -7.20
CA ASN A 21 -5.52 -32.11 -5.93
C ASN A 21 -7.04 -32.22 -6.08
N GLY A 22 -7.50 -33.04 -7.04
CA GLY A 22 -8.94 -33.25 -7.27
C GLY A 22 -9.68 -31.96 -7.67
N GLY A 23 -9.03 -31.07 -8.43
CA GLY A 23 -9.61 -29.81 -8.91
C GLY A 23 -9.29 -28.58 -8.04
N LEU A 24 -8.67 -28.77 -6.88
CA LEU A 24 -8.19 -27.69 -6.02
C LEU A 24 -6.99 -26.93 -6.64
N GLY A 25 -6.33 -27.51 -7.65
CA GLY A 25 -5.10 -27.00 -8.24
C GLY A 25 -3.87 -27.51 -7.48
N ARG A 26 -2.74 -27.58 -8.17
CA ARG A 26 -1.44 -27.90 -7.56
C ARG A 26 -1.09 -26.83 -6.53
N PHE A 27 -0.54 -27.25 -5.39
CA PHE A 27 -0.09 -26.33 -4.35
C PHE A 27 1.37 -26.00 -4.58
N TRP A 28 1.70 -24.71 -4.61
CA TRP A 28 3.04 -24.23 -4.97
C TRP A 28 3.77 -23.66 -3.76
N ILE A 29 4.99 -24.12 -3.54
CA ILE A 29 5.94 -23.56 -2.57
C ILE A 29 6.81 -22.52 -3.27
N LEU A 30 7.02 -21.37 -2.64
CA LEU A 30 7.74 -20.22 -3.19
C LEU A 30 8.91 -19.81 -2.28
N PRO A 31 10.10 -20.46 -2.37
CA PRO A 31 11.30 -19.96 -1.72
C PRO A 31 11.90 -18.77 -2.49
N GLY A 32 12.71 -17.94 -1.83
CA GLY A 32 13.51 -16.94 -2.52
C GLY A 32 14.64 -17.56 -3.36
N SER A 33 15.36 -18.54 -2.80
CA SER A 33 16.55 -19.16 -3.41
C SER A 33 16.20 -20.31 -4.36
N ARG A 34 16.97 -20.43 -5.45
CA ARG A 34 16.94 -21.55 -6.41
C ARG A 34 17.41 -22.85 -5.76
N ASP A 35 18.50 -22.78 -5.01
CA ASP A 35 19.06 -23.96 -4.31
C ASP A 35 18.07 -24.50 -3.29
N ARG A 36 17.35 -23.60 -2.60
CA ARG A 36 16.29 -24.01 -1.67
C ARG A 36 15.11 -24.66 -2.41
N ALA A 37 14.73 -24.17 -3.59
CA ALA A 37 13.68 -24.82 -4.39
C ALA A 37 14.07 -26.25 -4.76
N LYS A 38 15.31 -26.44 -5.23
CA LYS A 38 15.87 -27.76 -5.52
C LYS A 38 15.88 -28.66 -4.29
N GLN A 39 16.41 -28.17 -3.17
CA GLN A 39 16.51 -28.92 -1.92
C GLN A 39 15.13 -29.36 -1.41
N ILE A 40 14.11 -28.48 -1.47
CA ILE A 40 12.74 -28.83 -1.08
C ILE A 40 12.22 -30.00 -1.93
N ALA A 41 12.40 -29.92 -3.25
CA ALA A 41 11.95 -30.98 -4.15
C ALA A 41 12.65 -32.31 -3.86
N GLU A 42 13.98 -32.30 -3.75
CA GLU A 42 14.78 -33.51 -3.49
C GLU A 42 14.51 -34.13 -2.11
N THR A 43 14.15 -33.32 -1.12
CA THR A 43 13.91 -33.78 0.25
C THR A 43 12.48 -34.30 0.45
N TYR A 44 11.49 -33.63 -0.12
CA TYR A 44 10.08 -33.88 0.21
C TYR A 44 9.26 -34.46 -0.94
N PHE A 45 9.69 -34.34 -2.19
CA PHE A 45 8.86 -34.79 -3.31
C PHE A 45 9.25 -36.19 -3.76
N HIS A 46 8.26 -36.98 -4.15
CA HIS A 46 8.46 -38.21 -4.93
C HIS A 46 7.83 -38.05 -6.31
N ASP A 47 8.28 -38.89 -7.25
CA ASP A 47 7.86 -38.89 -8.66
C ASP A 47 7.89 -37.50 -9.31
N PHE A 48 8.93 -36.70 -9.01
CA PHE A 48 8.99 -35.32 -9.47
C PHE A 48 9.73 -35.16 -10.80
N GLU A 49 9.27 -34.20 -11.60
CA GLU A 49 9.94 -33.71 -12.81
C GLU A 49 10.49 -32.29 -12.59
N VAL A 50 11.51 -31.94 -13.37
CA VAL A 50 12.13 -30.61 -13.37
C VAL A 50 11.84 -29.91 -14.70
N ILE A 51 11.24 -28.73 -14.62
CA ILE A 51 10.96 -27.86 -15.76
C ILE A 51 11.94 -26.69 -15.70
N SER A 52 13.04 -26.81 -16.43
CA SER A 52 14.10 -25.81 -16.43
C SER A 52 13.65 -24.46 -17.01
N SER A 53 14.09 -23.38 -16.38
CA SER A 53 13.91 -22.01 -16.83
C SER A 53 15.24 -21.40 -17.27
N PRO A 54 15.31 -20.71 -18.41
CA PRO A 54 16.52 -19.99 -18.83
C PRO A 54 16.88 -18.86 -17.85
N ARG A 55 15.94 -18.43 -16.99
CA ARG A 55 16.17 -17.44 -15.93
C ARG A 55 16.43 -18.08 -14.57
N GLY A 56 16.56 -19.41 -14.50
CA GLY A 56 16.84 -20.18 -13.29
C GLY A 56 15.69 -20.29 -12.29
N HIS A 57 14.47 -19.92 -12.68
CA HIS A 57 13.24 -20.20 -11.92
C HIS A 57 12.69 -21.57 -12.30
N ASP A 58 13.47 -22.61 -12.03
CA ASP A 58 13.10 -24.00 -12.35
C ASP A 58 11.86 -24.41 -11.55
N GLY A 59 10.92 -25.03 -12.25
CA GLY A 59 9.71 -25.60 -11.64
C GLY A 59 9.92 -27.07 -11.33
N TYR A 60 9.87 -27.45 -10.06
CA TYR A 60 9.90 -28.84 -9.64
C TYR A 60 8.47 -29.28 -9.33
N ILE A 61 7.99 -30.33 -9.99
CA ILE A 61 6.58 -30.73 -9.96
C ILE A 61 6.52 -32.20 -9.56
N GLY A 62 5.90 -32.51 -8.43
CA GLY A 62 5.84 -33.87 -7.94
C GLY A 62 4.67 -34.12 -7.00
N LYS A 63 4.85 -35.08 -6.10
CA LYS A 63 3.89 -35.41 -5.06
C LYS A 63 4.57 -35.41 -3.70
N TYR A 64 3.80 -35.07 -2.66
CA TYR A 64 4.22 -35.15 -1.28
C TYR A 64 3.25 -36.04 -0.50
N ASP A 65 3.80 -37.02 0.22
CA ASP A 65 3.04 -37.86 1.13
C ASP A 65 3.04 -37.26 2.53
N GLY A 66 1.88 -36.71 2.92
CA GLY A 66 1.69 -36.17 4.27
C GLY A 66 1.73 -37.28 5.32
N PRO A 67 2.11 -36.94 6.57
CA PRO A 67 2.26 -37.90 7.67
C PRO A 67 0.97 -38.65 8.03
N ASP A 68 -0.18 -38.16 7.55
CA ASP A 68 -1.50 -38.72 7.77
C ASP A 68 -2.07 -39.44 6.53
N GLY A 69 -1.19 -39.85 5.61
CA GLY A 69 -1.52 -40.56 4.37
C GLY A 69 -2.07 -39.67 3.24
N THR A 70 -2.03 -38.34 3.40
CA THR A 70 -2.51 -37.42 2.37
C THR A 70 -1.47 -37.21 1.29
N VAL A 71 -1.72 -37.75 0.11
CA VAL A 71 -0.94 -37.41 -1.09
C VAL A 71 -1.32 -35.99 -1.54
N VAL A 72 -0.36 -35.11 -1.78
CA VAL A 72 -0.55 -33.74 -2.28
C VAL A 72 0.15 -33.58 -3.63
N ASP A 73 -0.58 -33.15 -4.66
CA ASP A 73 0.05 -32.66 -5.89
C ASP A 73 0.68 -31.31 -5.58
N ILE A 74 2.01 -31.30 -5.55
CA ILE A 74 2.82 -30.19 -5.05
C ILE A 74 3.83 -29.74 -6.11
N GLY A 75 4.22 -28.47 -6.06
CA GLY A 75 5.31 -27.96 -6.86
C GLY A 75 6.10 -26.91 -6.09
N VAL A 76 7.34 -26.66 -6.48
CA VAL A 76 8.17 -25.59 -5.94
C VAL A 76 8.83 -24.82 -7.06
N ILE A 77 8.85 -23.50 -6.94
CA ILE A 77 9.52 -22.59 -7.87
C ILE A 77 10.07 -21.40 -7.10
N SER A 78 11.34 -21.05 -7.34
CA SER A 78 11.97 -19.92 -6.67
C SER A 78 11.43 -18.59 -7.18
N THR A 79 11.34 -17.59 -6.31
CA THR A 79 10.87 -16.24 -6.68
C THR A 79 11.99 -15.25 -6.89
N GLY A 80 13.21 -15.51 -6.42
CA GLY A 80 14.23 -14.47 -6.23
C GLY A 80 13.93 -13.60 -5.00
N MET A 81 14.70 -12.52 -4.86
CA MET A 81 14.64 -11.57 -3.75
C MET A 81 13.81 -10.34 -4.12
N GLY A 82 13.02 -9.85 -3.18
CA GLY A 82 12.27 -8.60 -3.28
C GLY A 82 10.89 -8.75 -3.92
N ALA A 83 10.00 -7.85 -3.51
CA ALA A 83 8.64 -7.75 -4.02
C ALA A 83 8.52 -7.68 -5.57
N PRO A 84 9.37 -6.94 -6.31
CA PRO A 84 9.28 -6.92 -7.78
C PRO A 84 9.50 -8.29 -8.42
N SER A 85 10.38 -9.13 -7.85
CA SER A 85 10.65 -10.47 -8.38
C SER A 85 9.49 -11.43 -8.09
N VAL A 86 8.89 -11.32 -6.90
CA VAL A 86 7.67 -12.06 -6.54
C VAL A 86 6.51 -11.68 -7.46
N ASP A 87 6.35 -10.39 -7.78
CA ASP A 87 5.30 -9.93 -8.69
C ASP A 87 5.36 -10.68 -10.02
N ILE A 88 6.53 -10.69 -10.67
CA ILE A 88 6.74 -11.37 -11.95
C ILE A 88 6.37 -12.85 -11.84
N ILE A 89 7.01 -13.58 -10.93
CA ILE A 89 6.88 -15.04 -10.88
C ILE A 89 5.48 -15.46 -10.44
N ALA A 90 4.95 -14.87 -9.37
CA ALA A 90 3.63 -15.25 -8.87
C ALA A 90 2.52 -14.83 -9.82
N THR A 91 2.60 -13.68 -10.49
CA THR A 91 1.60 -13.26 -11.49
C THR A 91 1.57 -14.21 -12.68
N GLU A 92 2.72 -14.64 -13.22
CA GLU A 92 2.75 -15.64 -14.29
C GLU A 92 2.13 -16.97 -13.85
N MET A 93 2.48 -17.45 -12.66
CA MET A 93 1.92 -18.69 -12.09
C MET A 93 0.40 -18.60 -11.90
N ILE A 94 -0.12 -17.46 -11.41
CA ILE A 94 -1.56 -17.24 -11.23
C ILE A 94 -2.28 -17.23 -12.58
N LYS A 95 -1.71 -16.57 -13.60
CA LYS A 95 -2.28 -16.58 -14.96
C LYS A 95 -2.32 -17.97 -15.59
N LEU A 96 -1.30 -18.79 -15.31
CA LEU A 96 -1.26 -20.21 -15.67
C LEU A 96 -2.25 -21.08 -14.88
N GLY A 97 -2.79 -20.56 -13.78
CA GLY A 97 -3.85 -21.19 -13.00
C GLY A 97 -3.44 -21.76 -11.65
N ALA A 98 -2.29 -21.35 -11.11
CA ALA A 98 -1.96 -21.61 -9.71
C ALA A 98 -3.01 -20.95 -8.79
N LYS A 99 -3.50 -21.72 -7.81
CA LYS A 99 -4.56 -21.29 -6.88
C LYS A 99 -4.12 -21.21 -5.42
N VAL A 100 -3.01 -21.84 -5.08
CA VAL A 100 -2.46 -21.90 -3.72
C VAL A 100 -0.95 -21.70 -3.81
N LEU A 101 -0.45 -20.65 -3.17
CA LEU A 101 0.94 -20.22 -3.21
C LEU A 101 1.44 -19.99 -1.77
N VAL A 102 2.43 -20.75 -1.30
CA VAL A 102 2.94 -20.61 0.07
C VAL A 102 4.42 -20.30 0.02
N ARG A 103 4.79 -19.14 0.57
CA ARG A 103 6.18 -18.74 0.68
C ARG A 103 6.87 -19.47 1.84
N VAL A 104 8.10 -19.91 1.59
CA VAL A 104 9.02 -20.38 2.63
C VAL A 104 10.29 -19.50 2.60
N GLY A 105 10.42 -18.65 3.61
CA GLY A 105 11.41 -17.59 3.65
C GLY A 105 12.30 -17.64 4.88
N THR A 106 13.15 -16.64 4.98
CA THR A 106 13.98 -16.36 6.15
C THR A 106 13.75 -14.92 6.55
N ALA A 107 13.82 -14.62 7.84
CA ALA A 107 13.57 -13.28 8.36
C ALA A 107 14.47 -12.97 9.56
N GLY A 108 14.62 -11.67 9.85
CA GLY A 108 15.17 -11.21 11.13
C GLY A 108 14.05 -11.05 12.16
N ALA A 109 14.27 -11.51 13.38
CA ALA A 109 13.37 -11.27 14.52
C ALA A 109 13.29 -9.77 14.83
N MET A 110 12.09 -9.32 15.16
CA MET A 110 11.81 -7.96 15.63
C MET A 110 11.24 -7.95 17.05
N GLN A 111 11.12 -9.10 17.70
CA GLN A 111 10.60 -9.23 19.07
C GLN A 111 11.59 -10.02 19.90
N LYS A 112 11.78 -9.61 21.15
CA LYS A 112 12.68 -10.28 22.10
C LYS A 112 12.24 -11.69 22.50
N THR A 113 10.98 -12.03 22.24
CA THR A 113 10.43 -13.37 22.47
C THR A 113 10.80 -14.36 21.37
N LEU A 114 11.45 -13.92 20.29
CA LEU A 114 11.88 -14.74 19.18
C LEU A 114 13.41 -14.80 19.10
N SER A 115 13.93 -16.00 18.90
CA SER A 115 15.34 -16.33 18.78
C SER A 115 15.67 -16.98 17.45
N ILE A 116 16.96 -17.02 17.10
CA ILE A 116 17.44 -17.80 15.95
C ILE A 116 17.06 -19.27 16.15
N GLY A 117 16.43 -19.88 15.16
CA GLY A 117 15.85 -21.23 15.31
C GLY A 117 14.33 -21.24 15.24
N ASP A 118 13.70 -20.13 15.67
CA ASP A 118 12.25 -20.02 15.75
C ASP A 118 11.59 -19.82 14.38
N ILE A 119 10.27 -19.99 14.39
CA ILE A 119 9.43 -19.94 13.19
C ILE A 119 8.39 -18.84 13.32
N VAL A 120 8.23 -18.02 12.29
CA VAL A 120 7.14 -17.05 12.19
C VAL A 120 6.20 -17.41 11.05
N ILE A 121 4.90 -17.41 11.34
CA ILE A 121 3.83 -17.60 10.35
C ILE A 121 3.16 -16.26 10.10
N ALA A 122 3.33 -15.71 8.90
CA ALA A 122 2.80 -14.38 8.60
C ALA A 122 1.27 -14.40 8.47
N THR A 123 0.57 -13.65 9.33
CA THR A 123 -0.88 -13.43 9.24
C THR A 123 -1.20 -12.24 8.33
N GLY A 124 -0.30 -11.26 8.27
CA GLY A 124 -0.32 -10.10 7.38
C GLY A 124 1.08 -9.50 7.24
N ALA A 125 1.23 -8.53 6.35
CA ALA A 125 2.50 -7.84 6.12
C ALA A 125 2.35 -6.33 6.00
N ILE A 126 3.27 -5.61 6.65
CA ILE A 126 3.48 -4.18 6.49
C ILE A 126 4.11 -3.95 5.11
N ARG A 127 3.49 -3.05 4.34
CA ARG A 127 3.80 -2.78 2.93
C ARG A 127 4.85 -1.66 2.80
N ASP A 128 6.02 -1.85 3.40
CA ASP A 128 7.16 -0.91 3.28
C ASP A 128 8.00 -1.19 2.02
N GLU A 129 7.29 -1.35 0.90
CA GLU A 129 7.88 -1.58 -0.42
C GLU A 129 7.08 -0.81 -1.49
N GLY A 130 7.67 -0.68 -2.67
CA GLY A 130 7.07 0.11 -3.76
C GLY A 130 6.06 -0.64 -4.62
N THR A 131 6.18 -1.96 -4.74
CA THR A 131 5.50 -2.76 -5.77
C THR A 131 4.00 -2.84 -5.55
N THR A 132 3.55 -3.09 -4.31
CA THR A 132 2.12 -3.27 -4.02
C THR A 132 1.29 -2.01 -4.28
N ARG A 133 1.91 -0.83 -4.27
CA ARG A 133 1.25 0.46 -4.53
C ARG A 133 0.71 0.57 -5.96
N HIS A 134 1.23 -0.24 -6.89
CA HIS A 134 0.71 -0.34 -8.26
C HIS A 134 -0.57 -1.18 -8.36
N TYR A 135 -0.89 -1.97 -7.34
CA TYR A 135 -2.02 -2.89 -7.33
C TYR A 135 -3.16 -2.45 -6.43
N MET A 136 -2.85 -1.77 -5.32
CA MET A 136 -3.83 -1.39 -4.30
C MET A 136 -3.38 -0.15 -3.51
N PRO A 137 -4.34 0.68 -3.05
CA PRO A 137 -4.05 1.87 -2.23
C PRO A 137 -3.38 1.46 -0.91
N LEU A 138 -2.56 2.33 -0.32
CA LEU A 138 -1.67 1.99 0.81
C LEU A 138 -2.42 1.46 2.03
N GLU A 139 -3.63 1.96 2.25
CA GLU A 139 -4.53 1.62 3.36
C GLU A 139 -5.06 0.18 3.26
N PHE A 140 -5.05 -0.42 2.07
CA PHE A 140 -5.50 -1.80 1.90
C PHE A 140 -4.46 -2.77 2.49
N PRO A 141 -4.82 -3.63 3.46
CA PRO A 141 -3.84 -4.45 4.15
C PRO A 141 -3.43 -5.66 3.31
N ALA A 142 -2.13 -6.02 3.34
CA ALA A 142 -1.64 -7.27 2.77
C ALA A 142 -1.87 -8.41 3.77
N LEU A 143 -2.85 -9.29 3.52
CA LEU A 143 -3.28 -10.34 4.45
C LEU A 143 -3.09 -11.75 3.90
N GLY A 144 -2.61 -12.64 4.77
CA GLY A 144 -2.53 -14.07 4.49
C GLY A 144 -3.93 -14.68 4.41
N SER A 145 -4.10 -15.70 3.56
CA SER A 145 -5.36 -16.44 3.52
C SER A 145 -5.54 -17.20 4.82
N ALA A 146 -6.56 -16.83 5.61
CA ALA A 146 -6.84 -17.44 6.92
C ALA A 146 -6.82 -18.99 6.88
N THR A 147 -7.36 -19.61 5.83
CA THR A 147 -7.33 -21.07 5.67
C THR A 147 -5.91 -21.64 5.56
N VAL A 148 -5.02 -20.95 4.85
CA VAL A 148 -3.62 -21.34 4.68
C VAL A 148 -2.85 -21.09 5.97
N VAL A 149 -2.98 -19.89 6.55
CA VAL A 149 -2.37 -19.52 7.84
C VAL A 149 -2.70 -20.55 8.91
N THR A 150 -3.98 -20.88 9.12
CA THR A 150 -4.38 -21.89 10.10
C THR A 150 -3.75 -23.25 9.81
N ALA A 151 -3.66 -23.66 8.54
CA ALA A 151 -3.06 -24.95 8.18
C ALA A 151 -1.55 -24.99 8.51
N MET A 152 -0.85 -23.87 8.32
CA MET A 152 0.57 -23.73 8.70
C MET A 152 0.72 -23.73 10.23
N CYS A 153 -0.12 -23.00 10.97
CA CYS A 153 -0.08 -23.02 12.44
C CYS A 153 -0.34 -24.42 12.99
N THR A 154 -1.31 -25.15 12.45
CA THR A 154 -1.57 -26.54 12.85
C THR A 154 -0.38 -27.46 12.55
N ALA A 155 0.32 -27.26 11.44
CA ALA A 155 1.52 -28.03 11.12
C ALA A 155 2.70 -27.69 12.05
N ALA A 156 2.91 -26.40 12.33
CA ALA A 156 3.94 -25.95 13.27
C ALA A 156 3.69 -26.49 14.68
N GLN A 157 2.46 -26.38 15.19
CA GLN A 157 2.07 -26.91 16.49
C GLN A 157 2.35 -28.41 16.62
N ARG A 158 1.94 -29.21 15.62
CA ARG A 158 2.16 -30.66 15.64
C ARG A 158 3.64 -31.03 15.57
N GLN A 159 4.42 -30.27 14.80
CA GLN A 159 5.84 -30.51 14.72
C GLN A 159 6.52 -30.15 16.05
N LEU A 160 6.11 -29.06 16.69
CA LEU A 160 6.59 -28.66 18.02
C LEU A 160 6.28 -29.73 19.06
N GLU A 161 5.03 -30.16 19.17
CA GLU A 161 4.60 -31.25 20.07
C GLU A 161 5.36 -32.55 19.79
N SER A 162 5.58 -32.89 18.51
CA SER A 162 6.35 -34.08 18.16
C SER A 162 7.83 -33.96 18.53
N ASP A 163 8.41 -32.77 18.46
CA ASP A 163 9.81 -32.55 18.82
C ASP A 163 9.96 -32.57 20.35
N ASP A 164 9.00 -32.00 21.10
CA ASP A 164 8.91 -32.09 22.56
C ASP A 164 8.86 -33.55 23.05
N ASP A 165 8.08 -34.40 22.38
CA ASP A 165 7.96 -35.81 22.75
C ASP A 165 9.22 -36.64 22.42
N LYS A 166 10.02 -36.23 21.42
CA LYS A 166 11.13 -37.02 20.87
C LYS A 166 12.50 -36.60 21.38
N LEU A 167 12.67 -35.34 21.76
CA LEU A 167 13.94 -34.79 22.19
C LEU A 167 14.04 -34.83 23.72
N GLU A 168 15.18 -35.30 24.24
CA GLU A 168 15.40 -35.43 25.69
C GLU A 168 15.27 -34.10 26.43
N GLU A 169 15.73 -33.02 25.81
CA GLU A 169 15.66 -31.65 26.35
C GLU A 169 14.37 -30.91 25.95
N GLY A 170 13.44 -31.59 25.26
CA GLY A 170 12.28 -30.94 24.62
C GLY A 170 12.65 -30.09 23.41
N ALA A 171 11.65 -29.52 22.76
CA ALA A 171 11.86 -28.67 21.60
C ALA A 171 12.54 -27.35 22.01
N GLN A 172 13.71 -27.09 21.44
CA GLN A 172 14.47 -25.85 21.64
C GLN A 172 14.12 -24.79 20.58
N TRP A 173 12.83 -24.65 20.29
CA TRP A 173 12.30 -23.66 19.35
C TRP A 173 10.82 -23.39 19.62
N VAL A 174 10.36 -22.21 19.24
CA VAL A 174 8.93 -21.86 19.28
C VAL A 174 8.45 -21.37 17.92
N TYR A 175 7.14 -21.19 17.80
CA TYR A 175 6.57 -20.44 16.69
C TYR A 175 5.57 -19.39 17.16
N ASP A 176 5.46 -18.33 16.37
CA ASP A 176 4.43 -17.31 16.56
C ASP A 176 3.76 -16.97 15.21
N ALA A 177 2.56 -16.42 15.26
CA ALA A 177 1.76 -16.05 14.10
C ALA A 177 1.24 -14.61 14.21
N GLY A 178 1.75 -13.73 13.36
CA GLY A 178 1.48 -12.29 13.47
C GLY A 178 1.90 -11.49 12.24
N PRO A 179 1.82 -10.14 12.33
CA PRO A 179 2.25 -9.27 11.26
C PRO A 179 3.76 -9.30 11.07
N VAL A 180 4.20 -9.25 9.82
CA VAL A 180 5.62 -9.16 9.44
C VAL A 180 5.89 -7.89 8.63
N HIS A 181 7.15 -7.48 8.54
CA HIS A 181 7.57 -6.30 7.80
C HIS A 181 8.24 -6.68 6.48
N THR A 182 7.66 -6.25 5.35
CA THR A 182 8.25 -6.41 4.02
C THR A 182 8.94 -5.11 3.59
N LYS A 183 10.22 -5.19 3.21
CA LYS A 183 11.06 -4.04 2.80
C LYS A 183 11.74 -4.23 1.45
N ASP A 184 11.99 -3.13 0.75
CA ASP A 184 12.82 -3.12 -0.47
C ASP A 184 14.34 -3.08 -0.18
N SER A 185 14.77 -2.41 0.89
CA SER A 185 16.18 -2.20 1.19
C SER A 185 16.61 -2.86 2.50
N LEU A 186 17.24 -4.03 2.39
CA LEU A 186 17.89 -4.70 3.52
C LEU A 186 18.96 -3.82 4.17
N MET A 187 19.80 -3.20 3.35
CA MET A 187 20.95 -2.40 3.82
C MET A 187 20.52 -1.15 4.59
N ALA A 188 19.48 -0.47 4.13
CA ALA A 188 18.99 0.73 4.81
C ALA A 188 18.15 0.38 6.06
N ARG A 189 17.26 -0.62 5.94
CA ARG A 189 16.34 -0.96 7.03
C ARG A 189 16.98 -1.77 8.14
N GLU A 190 17.79 -2.78 7.84
CA GLU A 190 18.36 -3.66 8.88
C GLU A 190 19.76 -3.23 9.28
N PHE A 191 20.64 -2.99 8.30
CA PHE A 191 22.04 -2.61 8.56
C PHE A 191 22.22 -1.11 8.85
N LYS A 192 21.16 -0.30 8.69
CA LYS A 192 21.17 1.15 8.92
C LYS A 192 22.27 1.87 8.14
N TYR A 193 22.54 1.44 6.91
CA TYR A 193 23.47 2.13 6.03
C TYR A 193 22.80 3.30 5.31
N GLY A 194 23.59 4.37 5.10
CA GLY A 194 23.18 5.55 4.36
C GLY A 194 22.83 6.75 5.25
N PRO A 195 22.52 7.90 4.63
CA PRO A 195 22.33 9.17 5.34
C PRO A 195 21.05 9.21 6.20
N TYR A 196 20.09 8.32 5.95
CA TYR A 196 18.81 8.23 6.68
C TYR A 196 18.82 7.15 7.78
N ALA A 197 20.02 6.74 8.25
CA ALA A 197 20.17 5.70 9.26
C ALA A 197 19.39 5.99 10.56
N PRO A 198 19.40 7.22 11.13
CA PRO A 198 18.62 7.53 12.33
C PRO A 198 17.12 7.34 12.14
N GLU A 199 16.57 7.74 11.00
CA GLU A 199 15.16 7.62 10.65
C GLU A 199 14.77 6.15 10.44
N HIS A 200 15.62 5.37 9.77
CA HIS A 200 15.40 3.93 9.62
C HIS A 200 15.50 3.17 10.94
N LYS A 201 16.35 3.62 11.87
CA LYS A 201 16.39 3.09 13.23
C LYS A 201 15.05 3.36 13.91
N ARG A 202 14.63 4.62 13.98
CA ARG A 202 13.36 5.00 14.62
C ARG A 202 12.15 4.31 14.01
N TYR A 203 12.11 4.19 12.68
CA TYR A 203 11.02 3.52 11.98
C TYR A 203 10.90 2.04 12.38
N MET A 204 12.03 1.32 12.43
CA MET A 204 12.00 -0.10 12.80
C MET A 204 11.63 -0.30 14.27
N GLU A 205 12.09 0.57 15.18
CA GLU A 205 11.65 0.56 16.59
C GLU A 205 10.14 0.74 16.71
N VAL A 206 9.55 1.66 15.93
CA VAL A 206 8.08 1.84 15.91
C VAL A 206 7.37 0.57 15.44
N LEU A 207 7.89 -0.12 14.43
CA LEU A 207 7.28 -1.38 13.97
C LEU A 207 7.38 -2.49 15.03
N GLU A 208 8.51 -2.57 15.74
CA GLU A 208 8.71 -3.47 16.87
C GLU A 208 7.73 -3.15 18.02
N ASP A 209 7.61 -1.89 18.42
CA ASP A 209 6.67 -1.42 19.45
C ASP A 209 5.19 -1.73 19.10
N LEU A 210 4.87 -1.79 17.80
CA LEU A 210 3.54 -2.15 17.29
C LEU A 210 3.30 -3.67 17.18
N GLY A 211 4.26 -4.49 17.60
CA GLY A 211 4.15 -5.95 17.62
C GLY A 211 4.45 -6.63 16.28
N CYS A 212 5.22 -5.99 15.39
CA CYS A 212 5.74 -6.66 14.20
C CYS A 212 6.70 -7.78 14.61
N LEU A 213 6.45 -9.02 14.18
CA LEU A 213 7.22 -10.19 14.63
C LEU A 213 8.58 -10.32 13.98
N ALA A 214 8.65 -10.08 12.67
CA ALA A 214 9.85 -10.33 11.89
C ALA A 214 9.91 -9.45 10.64
N SER A 215 11.11 -9.26 10.10
CA SER A 215 11.30 -8.53 8.85
C SER A 215 11.92 -9.37 7.73
N GLU A 216 11.31 -9.28 6.55
CA GLU A 216 11.62 -9.99 5.31
C GLU A 216 11.40 -9.06 4.08
N MET A 217 11.31 -9.58 2.85
CA MET A 217 11.35 -8.74 1.63
C MET A 217 10.28 -9.07 0.55
N GLU A 218 9.31 -9.95 0.80
CA GLU A 218 8.45 -10.52 -0.25
C GLU A 218 6.96 -10.73 0.11
N VAL A 219 6.62 -10.92 1.39
CA VAL A 219 5.29 -11.39 1.81
C VAL A 219 4.19 -10.42 1.44
N ALA A 220 4.41 -9.11 1.60
CA ALA A 220 3.44 -8.08 1.24
C ALA A 220 2.97 -8.21 -0.22
N MET A 221 3.90 -8.48 -1.14
CA MET A 221 3.56 -8.64 -2.55
C MET A 221 2.75 -9.91 -2.80
N LEU A 222 3.17 -11.05 -2.23
CA LEU A 222 2.47 -12.32 -2.41
C LEU A 222 1.03 -12.25 -1.89
N PHE A 223 0.84 -11.66 -0.70
CA PHE A 223 -0.49 -11.51 -0.10
C PHE A 223 -1.35 -10.53 -0.90
N SER A 224 -0.76 -9.45 -1.40
CA SER A 224 -1.45 -8.49 -2.25
C SER A 224 -1.97 -9.14 -3.54
N LEU A 225 -1.14 -9.91 -4.25
CA LEU A 225 -1.57 -10.65 -5.45
C LEU A 225 -2.67 -11.66 -5.13
N ALA A 226 -2.58 -12.33 -3.99
CA ALA A 226 -3.60 -13.27 -3.55
C ALA A 226 -4.96 -12.59 -3.35
N GLN A 227 -4.96 -11.39 -2.76
CA GLN A 227 -6.17 -10.59 -2.58
C GLN A 227 -6.70 -10.03 -3.91
N VAL A 228 -5.84 -9.50 -4.78
CA VAL A 228 -6.23 -8.95 -6.09
C VAL A 228 -6.83 -10.03 -6.99
N TYR A 229 -6.22 -11.21 -7.03
CA TYR A 229 -6.58 -12.28 -7.96
C TYR A 229 -7.45 -13.39 -7.34
N GLY A 230 -7.73 -13.28 -6.04
CA GLY A 230 -8.56 -14.23 -5.30
C GLY A 230 -7.97 -15.64 -5.20
N VAL A 231 -6.64 -15.76 -5.27
CA VAL A 231 -5.94 -17.02 -4.96
C VAL A 231 -5.64 -17.11 -3.47
N LYS A 232 -5.17 -18.27 -3.00
CA LYS A 232 -4.81 -18.46 -1.60
C LYS A 232 -3.31 -18.33 -1.41
N ALA A 233 -2.90 -17.57 -0.39
CA ALA A 233 -1.50 -17.45 -0.03
C ALA A 233 -1.23 -17.52 1.47
N GLY A 234 -0.02 -17.94 1.82
CA GLY A 234 0.50 -17.96 3.19
C GLY A 234 2.03 -17.88 3.18
N CYS A 235 2.63 -17.70 4.35
CA CYS A 235 4.09 -17.68 4.47
C CYS A 235 4.54 -18.25 5.82
N VAL A 236 5.63 -19.02 5.78
CA VAL A 236 6.40 -19.49 6.94
C VAL A 236 7.83 -18.96 6.80
N LEU A 237 8.35 -18.37 7.87
CA LEU A 237 9.65 -17.71 7.92
C LEU A 237 10.51 -18.37 8.99
N ALA A 238 11.73 -18.77 8.63
CA ALA A 238 12.76 -19.16 9.58
C ALA A 238 13.47 -17.92 10.13
N ILE A 239 13.57 -17.78 11.44
CA ILE A 239 14.32 -16.70 12.09
C ILE A 239 15.82 -17.01 12.04
N ILE A 240 16.59 -16.10 11.43
CA ILE A 240 18.01 -16.30 11.15
C ILE A 240 18.93 -15.17 11.66
N GLY A 241 18.38 -14.22 12.39
CA GLY A 241 19.06 -13.04 12.92
C GLY A 241 18.05 -12.06 13.51
N GLY A 242 18.47 -10.83 13.82
CA GLY A 242 17.63 -9.82 14.46
C GLY A 242 17.48 -10.01 15.97
N GLY A 243 16.67 -9.17 16.64
CA GLY A 243 16.62 -9.10 18.10
C GLY A 243 17.88 -8.45 18.69
N ASP A 244 18.42 -9.05 19.77
CA ASP A 244 19.69 -8.61 20.38
C ASP A 244 20.94 -9.06 19.56
N ASP A 245 20.74 -9.88 18.53
CA ASP A 245 21.79 -10.37 17.63
C ASP A 245 22.04 -9.45 16.42
N ALA A 246 23.10 -9.76 15.65
CA ALA A 246 23.33 -9.12 14.35
C ALA A 246 22.13 -9.35 13.40
N PRO A 247 21.88 -8.42 12.43
CA PRO A 247 20.82 -8.58 11.43
C PRO A 247 20.81 -9.94 10.71
N ILE A 248 21.99 -10.53 10.55
CA ILE A 248 22.16 -11.92 10.13
C ILE A 248 23.11 -12.57 11.14
N SER A 249 22.64 -13.60 11.83
CA SER A 249 23.43 -14.32 12.81
C SER A 249 24.56 -15.16 12.18
N ASP A 250 25.63 -15.41 12.92
CA ASP A 250 26.71 -16.33 12.57
C ASP A 250 26.41 -17.79 12.96
N GLN A 251 25.33 -18.06 13.70
CA GLN A 251 24.93 -19.38 14.18
C GLN A 251 24.41 -20.28 13.05
N ALA A 252 25.32 -20.81 12.23
CA ALA A 252 25.00 -21.54 11.00
C ALA A 252 24.13 -22.79 11.22
N HIS A 253 24.33 -23.49 12.34
CA HIS A 253 23.57 -24.69 12.69
C HIS A 253 22.08 -24.36 12.88
N LEU A 254 21.75 -23.45 13.82
CA LEU A 254 20.37 -23.07 14.13
C LEU A 254 19.64 -22.49 12.91
N LYS A 255 20.33 -21.68 12.09
CA LYS A 255 19.75 -21.17 10.84
C LYS A 255 19.36 -22.29 9.88
N SER A 256 20.21 -23.31 9.75
CA SER A 256 19.97 -24.43 8.85
C SER A 256 18.80 -25.30 9.33
N GLU A 257 18.72 -25.55 10.65
CA GLU A 257 17.61 -26.24 11.27
C GLU A 257 16.29 -25.47 11.12
N ALA A 258 16.29 -24.16 11.38
CA ALA A 258 15.11 -23.32 11.20
C ALA A 258 14.58 -23.37 9.77
N VAL A 259 15.48 -23.31 8.78
CA VAL A 259 15.11 -23.42 7.36
C VAL A 259 14.54 -24.80 7.05
N ALA A 260 15.18 -25.88 7.46
CA ALA A 260 14.67 -27.24 7.25
C ALA A 260 13.29 -27.44 7.91
N ARG A 261 13.13 -26.94 9.13
CA ARG A 261 11.86 -26.94 9.87
C ARG A 261 10.78 -26.16 9.14
N SER A 262 11.08 -24.96 8.65
CA SER A 262 10.12 -24.15 7.87
C SER A 262 9.64 -24.86 6.61
N CYS A 263 10.53 -25.57 5.90
CA CYS A 263 10.18 -26.38 4.73
C CYS A 263 9.27 -27.56 5.10
N SER A 264 9.60 -28.27 6.19
CA SER A 264 8.79 -29.36 6.75
C SER A 264 7.39 -28.88 7.11
N ILE A 265 7.27 -27.78 7.87
CA ILE A 265 6.00 -27.18 8.28
C ILE A 265 5.16 -26.81 7.05
N VAL A 266 5.76 -26.23 6.01
CA VAL A 266 5.03 -25.90 4.78
C VAL A 266 4.49 -27.16 4.11
N CYS A 267 5.29 -28.21 3.93
CA CYS A 267 4.82 -29.45 3.29
C CYS A 267 3.70 -30.11 4.09
N GLN A 268 3.87 -30.26 5.41
CA GLN A 268 2.83 -30.79 6.30
C GLN A 268 1.57 -29.92 6.30
N GLY A 269 1.73 -28.60 6.29
CA GLY A 269 0.65 -27.63 6.21
C GLY A 269 -0.13 -27.73 4.90
N MET A 270 0.52 -28.03 3.78
CA MET A 270 -0.15 -28.31 2.50
C MET A 270 -1.04 -29.54 2.55
N ALA A 271 -0.60 -30.61 3.23
CA ALA A 271 -1.43 -31.80 3.44
C ALA A 271 -2.68 -31.47 4.29
N GLN A 272 -2.51 -30.73 5.38
CA GLN A 272 -3.64 -30.26 6.21
C GLN A 272 -4.59 -29.35 5.41
N LEU A 273 -4.04 -28.44 4.61
CA LEU A 273 -4.82 -27.54 3.75
C LEU A 273 -5.65 -28.32 2.74
N LYS A 274 -5.08 -29.35 2.09
CA LYS A 274 -5.79 -30.20 1.11
C LYS A 274 -7.01 -30.86 1.75
N LYS A 275 -6.86 -31.47 2.93
CA LYS A 275 -7.99 -32.06 3.69
C LYS A 275 -9.07 -31.03 3.98
N LYS A 276 -8.67 -29.85 4.48
CA LYS A 276 -9.60 -28.77 4.86
C LYS A 276 -10.39 -28.25 3.65
N LEU A 277 -9.70 -27.99 2.54
CA LEU A 277 -10.34 -27.52 1.31
C LEU A 277 -11.25 -28.58 0.67
N ALA A 278 -10.84 -29.85 0.66
CA ALA A 278 -11.67 -30.94 0.15
C ALA A 278 -12.96 -31.13 0.98
N ARG A 279 -12.85 -31.05 2.32
CA ARG A 279 -14.02 -31.11 3.22
C ARG A 279 -14.96 -29.92 2.99
N TYR A 280 -14.40 -28.71 2.88
CA TYR A 280 -15.19 -27.50 2.64
C TYR A 280 -15.87 -27.54 1.27
N GLY A 281 -15.19 -28.04 0.24
CA GLY A 281 -15.76 -28.20 -1.11
C GLY A 281 -16.92 -29.19 -1.18
N ARG A 282 -16.78 -30.34 -0.52
CA ARG A 282 -17.90 -31.29 -0.39
C ARG A 282 -19.11 -30.65 0.29
N LYS A 283 -18.90 -29.93 1.40
CA LYS A 283 -19.98 -29.25 2.12
C LYS A 283 -20.61 -28.12 1.30
N ALA A 284 -19.81 -27.31 0.60
CA ALA A 284 -20.31 -26.26 -0.27
C ALA A 284 -21.16 -26.84 -1.41
N SER A 285 -20.70 -27.91 -2.04
CA SER A 285 -21.44 -28.62 -3.10
C SER A 285 -22.78 -29.18 -2.60
N LEU A 286 -22.81 -29.79 -1.42
CA LEU A 286 -24.06 -30.27 -0.79
C LEU A 286 -25.06 -29.13 -0.51
N LEU A 287 -24.56 -27.92 -0.26
CA LEU A 287 -25.37 -26.71 -0.06
C LEU A 287 -25.71 -25.98 -1.37
N GLY A 288 -25.43 -26.57 -2.54
CA GLY A 288 -25.66 -25.95 -3.85
C GLY A 288 -24.75 -24.73 -4.13
N ARG A 289 -23.63 -24.59 -3.41
CA ARG A 289 -22.69 -23.47 -3.56
C ARG A 289 -21.45 -23.91 -4.33
N SER A 290 -20.99 -23.06 -5.25
CA SER A 290 -19.68 -23.25 -5.89
C SER A 290 -18.58 -22.59 -5.07
N LEU A 291 -17.50 -23.33 -4.81
CA LEU A 291 -16.25 -22.76 -4.27
C LEU A 291 -15.55 -21.79 -5.23
N SER A 292 -15.99 -21.73 -6.49
CA SER A 292 -15.42 -20.84 -7.50
C SER A 292 -15.81 -19.37 -7.32
N GLN A 293 -16.55 -19.02 -6.27
CA GLN A 293 -16.80 -17.61 -5.92
C GLN A 293 -15.54 -17.03 -5.25
N THR A 294 -14.54 -16.77 -6.08
CA THR A 294 -13.56 -15.74 -5.81
C THR A 294 -14.28 -14.44 -5.48
N ILE A 295 -13.70 -13.67 -4.56
CA ILE A 295 -13.95 -12.23 -4.42
C ILE A 295 -14.10 -11.67 -5.85
N LYS A 296 -15.19 -10.92 -6.11
CA LYS A 296 -15.52 -10.42 -7.46
C LYS A 296 -14.23 -9.97 -8.13
N PRO A 297 -13.84 -10.54 -9.29
CA PRO A 297 -12.66 -10.05 -9.99
C PRO A 297 -12.83 -8.54 -10.18
N PRO A 298 -11.75 -7.74 -10.12
CA PRO A 298 -11.83 -6.33 -10.46
C PRO A 298 -12.59 -6.24 -11.78
N ARG A 299 -13.68 -5.45 -11.80
CA ARG A 299 -14.52 -5.30 -13.00
C ARG A 299 -13.57 -5.01 -14.15
N GLY A 300 -13.51 -5.92 -15.12
CA GLY A 300 -12.69 -5.71 -16.31
C GLY A 300 -13.06 -4.35 -16.89
N VAL A 301 -12.07 -3.48 -17.05
CA VAL A 301 -12.25 -2.27 -17.84
C VAL A 301 -12.55 -2.74 -19.25
N HIS A 302 -13.84 -2.76 -19.60
CA HIS A 302 -14.27 -3.02 -20.96
C HIS A 302 -13.71 -1.88 -21.83
N PRO A 303 -12.96 -2.15 -22.91
CA PRO A 303 -12.51 -1.12 -23.83
C PRO A 303 -13.65 -0.76 -24.77
N SER A 304 -14.74 -0.24 -24.23
CA SER A 304 -15.87 0.31 -24.99
C SER A 304 -16.93 0.89 -24.06
N HIS A 305 -16.75 2.14 -23.65
CA HIS A 305 -17.92 2.99 -23.44
C HIS A 305 -17.69 4.33 -24.12
N PRO A 306 -18.51 4.68 -25.14
CA PRO A 306 -18.39 5.94 -25.84
C PRO A 306 -18.79 7.08 -24.91
N THR A 307 -18.05 8.18 -25.05
CA THR A 307 -18.42 9.54 -24.70
C THR A 307 -19.92 9.79 -24.77
N LEU A 308 -20.56 9.97 -23.62
CA LEU A 308 -21.91 10.52 -23.51
C LEU A 308 -21.93 11.57 -22.38
N PHE A 309 -21.40 12.75 -22.70
CA PHE A 309 -21.86 14.00 -22.08
C PHE A 309 -22.90 14.60 -23.01
N ARG A 310 -24.18 14.54 -22.63
CA ARG A 310 -25.25 15.36 -23.21
C ARG A 310 -25.83 16.23 -22.10
N SER A 311 -25.83 17.52 -22.38
CA SER A 311 -26.27 18.64 -21.56
C SER A 311 -27.72 18.56 -21.10
N PHE A 312 -27.99 19.07 -19.90
CA PHE A 312 -29.24 19.78 -19.62
C PHE A 312 -28.91 21.14 -18.99
N THR A 313 -29.24 22.18 -19.74
CA THR A 313 -29.33 23.57 -19.28
C THR A 313 -30.73 23.83 -18.72
N SER A 314 -30.82 24.69 -17.70
CA SER A 314 -31.93 25.64 -17.59
C SER A 314 -31.37 27.04 -17.22
N GLU A 315 -32.06 28.04 -17.74
CA GLU A 315 -31.73 29.47 -17.91
C GLU A 315 -31.73 30.23 -16.56
N SER A 316 -30.98 31.30 -16.32
CA SER A 316 -30.94 32.58 -17.05
C SER A 316 -29.82 33.50 -16.49
N ASP A 317 -29.05 34.15 -17.37
CA ASP A 317 -28.32 35.44 -17.26
C ASP A 317 -27.07 35.44 -18.17
N PRO A 318 -27.03 36.20 -19.29
CA PRO A 318 -25.94 36.16 -20.26
C PRO A 318 -24.71 37.02 -19.92
N ARG A 319 -24.61 37.61 -18.72
CA ARG A 319 -23.41 38.39 -18.30
C ARG A 319 -22.53 37.71 -17.24
N LYS A 320 -22.80 36.44 -16.94
CA LYS A 320 -21.98 35.63 -16.02
C LYS A 320 -21.15 34.64 -16.83
N GLY A 321 -19.84 34.88 -16.96
CA GLY A 321 -18.90 33.84 -17.39
C GLY A 321 -19.02 32.63 -16.44
N ARG A 322 -19.61 31.53 -16.91
CA ARG A 322 -19.77 30.29 -16.14
C ARG A 322 -18.47 29.49 -16.24
N LEU A 323 -17.91 29.05 -15.12
CA LEU A 323 -16.87 28.01 -15.12
C LEU A 323 -17.41 26.76 -15.84
N GLU A 324 -16.68 26.22 -16.81
CA GLU A 324 -17.12 25.07 -17.62
C GLU A 324 -16.53 23.76 -17.12
N GLY A 325 -17.35 22.71 -17.03
CA GLY A 325 -16.94 21.30 -16.80
C GLY A 325 -15.75 21.08 -15.87
N LYS A 326 -14.56 20.91 -16.45
CA LYS A 326 -13.29 20.66 -15.74
C LYS A 326 -12.85 21.81 -14.83
N GLN A 327 -13.19 23.05 -15.17
CA GLN A 327 -12.86 24.24 -14.41
C GLN A 327 -13.66 24.33 -13.11
N LYS A 328 -14.93 23.89 -13.12
CA LYS A 328 -15.73 23.74 -11.90
C LYS A 328 -15.15 22.66 -10.99
N ILE A 329 -14.75 21.53 -11.56
CA ILE A 329 -14.12 20.44 -10.81
C ILE A 329 -12.81 20.93 -10.17
N ALA A 330 -12.01 21.71 -10.89
CA ALA A 330 -10.77 22.27 -10.37
C ALA A 330 -11.00 23.26 -9.22
N PHE A 331 -11.95 24.17 -9.41
CA PHE A 331 -12.38 25.10 -8.37
C PHE A 331 -12.89 24.38 -7.12
N TYR A 332 -13.78 23.40 -7.27
CA TYR A 332 -14.31 22.64 -6.13
C TYR A 332 -13.27 21.76 -5.45
N ALA A 333 -12.29 21.21 -6.19
CA ALA A 333 -11.20 20.44 -5.59
C ALA A 333 -10.27 21.32 -4.74
N ILE A 334 -9.98 22.55 -5.20
CA ILE A 334 -9.20 23.54 -4.43
C ILE A 334 -10.01 23.97 -3.20
N MET A 335 -11.27 24.33 -3.37
CA MET A 335 -12.15 24.73 -2.27
C MET A 335 -12.39 23.60 -1.27
N PHE A 336 -12.55 22.36 -1.72
CA PHE A 336 -12.68 21.19 -0.86
C PHE A 336 -11.39 20.94 -0.07
N SER A 337 -10.22 21.08 -0.70
CA SER A 337 -8.93 20.90 -0.01
C SER A 337 -8.70 21.98 1.06
N LEU A 338 -9.04 23.24 0.74
CA LEU A 338 -8.98 24.36 1.69
C LEU A 338 -10.03 24.20 2.82
N SER A 339 -11.26 23.80 2.49
CA SER A 339 -12.35 23.63 3.45
C SER A 339 -12.11 22.43 4.37
N TYR A 340 -11.60 21.32 3.84
CA TYR A 340 -11.21 20.15 4.62
C TYR A 340 -10.05 20.48 5.56
N TYR A 341 -9.09 21.29 5.11
CA TYR A 341 -8.06 21.84 5.99
C TYR A 341 -8.66 22.70 7.11
N CYS A 342 -9.65 23.54 6.82
CA CYS A 342 -10.35 24.33 7.83
C CYS A 342 -11.16 23.47 8.81
N TRP A 343 -11.79 22.39 8.35
CA TRP A 343 -12.50 21.41 9.19
C TRP A 343 -11.55 20.69 10.16
N LEU A 344 -10.34 20.35 9.71
CA LEU A 344 -9.29 19.80 10.56
C LEU A 344 -8.82 20.79 11.65
N MET A 345 -8.98 22.09 11.42
CA MET A 345 -8.65 23.16 12.37
C MET A 345 -9.83 23.61 13.24
N ALA A 346 -11.05 23.12 12.99
CA ALA A 346 -12.24 23.48 13.77
C ALA A 346 -12.29 22.75 15.13
N ASP A 347 -12.76 23.45 16.16
CA ASP A 347 -13.00 22.91 17.49
C ASP A 347 -14.10 21.82 17.52
N GLU A 348 -14.20 21.12 18.64
CA GLU A 348 -15.08 19.97 18.82
C GLU A 348 -16.57 20.34 18.72
N GLU A 349 -16.94 21.54 19.18
CA GLU A 349 -18.30 22.09 19.13
C GLU A 349 -18.74 22.33 17.68
N ARG A 350 -17.89 22.93 16.84
CA ARG A 350 -18.17 23.15 15.40
C ARG A 350 -18.20 21.86 14.59
N ARG A 351 -17.40 20.86 14.95
CA ARG A 351 -17.46 19.54 14.30
C ARG A 351 -18.79 18.85 14.59
N GLN A 352 -19.32 19.03 15.79
CA GLN A 352 -20.61 18.49 16.17
C GLN A 352 -21.76 19.18 15.42
N GLU A 353 -21.74 20.51 15.29
CA GLU A 353 -22.70 21.26 14.45
C GLU A 353 -22.70 20.79 12.98
N PHE A 354 -21.54 20.44 12.43
CA PHE A 354 -21.42 19.90 11.07
C PHE A 354 -22.08 18.53 10.92
N GLU A 355 -21.80 17.60 11.83
CA GLU A 355 -22.38 16.25 11.79
C GLU A 355 -23.89 16.28 12.02
N GLU A 356 -24.39 17.19 12.86
CA GLU A 356 -25.82 17.44 13.04
C GLU A 356 -26.45 17.99 11.75
N ALA A 357 -25.82 18.96 11.10
CA ALA A 357 -26.31 19.53 9.84
C ALA A 357 -26.30 18.51 8.68
N LYS A 358 -25.32 17.62 8.64
CA LYS A 358 -25.17 16.57 7.61
C LYS A 358 -26.36 15.62 7.56
N THR A 359 -27.05 15.41 8.68
CA THR A 359 -28.29 14.61 8.72
C THR A 359 -29.46 15.24 7.95
N SER A 360 -29.41 16.56 7.67
CA SER A 360 -30.40 17.29 6.87
C SER A 360 -30.06 17.34 5.37
N PHE A 361 -28.91 16.81 4.95
CA PHE A 361 -28.46 16.88 3.55
C PHE A 361 -29.30 15.97 2.65
N ASN A 362 -29.55 16.43 1.43
CA ASN A 362 -30.54 15.80 0.56
C ASN A 362 -30.03 14.43 0.08
N LEU A 363 -30.61 13.37 0.62
CA LEU A 363 -30.20 11.98 0.36
C LEU A 363 -30.48 11.51 -1.07
N GLN A 364 -31.24 12.28 -1.87
CA GLN A 364 -31.50 12.00 -3.28
C GLN A 364 -30.36 12.44 -4.22
N LEU A 365 -29.37 13.18 -3.70
CA LEU A 365 -28.22 13.62 -4.47
C LEU A 365 -27.25 12.47 -4.77
N THR A 366 -26.60 12.53 -5.94
CA THR A 366 -25.53 11.58 -6.27
C THR A 366 -24.36 11.74 -5.29
N PRO A 367 -23.48 10.73 -5.13
CA PRO A 367 -22.31 10.84 -4.25
C PRO A 367 -21.41 12.05 -4.56
N GLU A 368 -21.39 12.51 -5.80
CA GLU A 368 -20.60 13.67 -6.23
C GLU A 368 -21.28 14.99 -5.84
N GLN A 369 -22.59 15.11 -6.05
CA GLN A 369 -23.39 16.26 -5.62
C GLN A 369 -23.46 16.42 -4.09
N ARG A 370 -23.40 15.30 -3.34
CA ARG A 370 -23.29 15.34 -1.88
C ARG A 370 -21.95 15.88 -1.42
N ARG A 371 -20.85 15.49 -2.08
CA ARG A 371 -19.51 16.05 -1.80
C ARG A 371 -19.44 17.54 -2.11
N GLU A 372 -20.10 17.99 -3.17
CA GLU A 372 -20.24 19.42 -3.49
C GLU A 372 -21.03 20.17 -2.40
N GLN A 373 -22.15 19.61 -1.93
CA GLN A 373 -22.94 20.21 -0.86
C GLN A 373 -22.18 20.27 0.47
N GLU A 374 -21.42 19.22 0.80
CA GLU A 374 -20.52 19.16 1.96
C GLU A 374 -19.43 20.25 1.87
N ALA A 375 -18.76 20.38 0.71
CA ALA A 375 -17.70 21.38 0.50
C ALA A 375 -18.22 22.81 0.73
N VAL A 376 -19.39 23.13 0.19
CA VAL A 376 -20.01 24.46 0.32
C VAL A 376 -20.45 24.72 1.76
N TYR A 377 -20.95 23.71 2.48
CA TYR A 377 -21.37 23.87 3.87
C TYR A 377 -20.16 24.09 4.79
N ILE A 378 -19.10 23.29 4.63
CA ILE A 378 -17.84 23.46 5.40
C ILE A 378 -17.22 24.84 5.13
N ALA A 379 -17.25 25.33 3.88
CA ALA A 379 -16.77 26.66 3.53
C ALA A 379 -17.54 27.79 4.24
N LYS A 380 -18.82 27.60 4.56
CA LYS A 380 -19.65 28.57 5.30
C LYS A 380 -19.43 28.56 6.81
N MET A 381 -18.81 27.53 7.36
CA MET A 381 -18.52 27.39 8.80
C MET A 381 -17.22 28.08 9.23
N VAL A 382 -16.41 28.58 8.28
CA VAL A 382 -15.18 29.32 8.58
C VAL A 382 -15.53 30.73 9.09
N PRO A 383 -14.97 31.20 10.23
CA PRO A 383 -15.32 32.52 10.77
C PRO A 383 -14.88 33.62 9.80
N ARG A 384 -15.88 34.35 9.27
CA ARG A 384 -15.79 35.43 8.26
C ARG A 384 -15.52 34.98 6.82
N TRP A 385 -16.41 34.14 6.29
CA TRP A 385 -16.70 34.20 4.85
C TRP A 385 -17.38 35.55 4.51
N THR A 386 -16.63 36.48 3.92
CA THR A 386 -17.19 37.64 3.20
C THR A 386 -16.88 37.50 1.71
N GLY A 387 -17.48 36.48 1.09
CA GLY A 387 -17.34 36.29 -0.36
C GLY A 387 -18.11 37.36 -1.12
N GLU A 388 -17.48 38.49 -1.43
CA GLU A 388 -17.94 39.32 -2.55
C GLU A 388 -17.32 38.78 -3.85
N GLU A 389 -18.17 38.31 -4.76
CA GLU A 389 -17.77 38.06 -6.15
C GLU A 389 -17.55 39.42 -6.84
N GLY A 390 -16.29 39.77 -7.08
CA GLY A 390 -15.91 41.00 -7.79
C GLY A 390 -15.59 40.73 -9.25
N THR A 391 -15.77 41.74 -10.11
CA THR A 391 -15.21 41.74 -11.47
C THR A 391 -14.19 42.87 -11.55
N LEU A 392 -12.97 42.56 -11.97
CA LEU A 392 -11.95 43.58 -12.23
C LEU A 392 -12.34 44.39 -13.48
N ASP A 393 -11.85 45.63 -13.60
CA ASP A 393 -12.07 46.47 -14.79
C ASP A 393 -11.58 45.81 -16.10
N SER A 394 -10.69 44.82 -15.99
CA SER A 394 -10.20 43.96 -17.07
C SER A 394 -11.20 42.90 -17.55
N GLY A 395 -12.35 42.73 -16.88
CA GLY A 395 -13.35 41.70 -17.16
C GLY A 395 -13.06 40.33 -16.52
N GLU A 396 -11.98 40.21 -15.74
CA GLU A 396 -11.61 39.00 -15.00
C GLU A 396 -12.41 38.89 -13.70
N LYS A 397 -12.80 37.67 -13.31
CA LYS A 397 -13.54 37.40 -12.07
C LYS A 397 -12.58 37.24 -10.89
N LEU A 398 -12.88 37.90 -9.78
CA LEU A 398 -12.11 37.91 -8.54
C LEU A 398 -12.93 37.28 -7.41
N ILE A 399 -12.34 36.30 -6.72
CA ILE A 399 -12.91 35.72 -5.49
C ILE A 399 -11.88 35.91 -4.37
N LEU A 400 -12.27 36.61 -3.31
CA LEU A 400 -11.45 36.88 -2.12
C LEU A 400 -11.75 35.86 -1.01
N LEU A 401 -10.70 35.28 -0.41
CA LEU A 401 -10.80 34.35 0.73
C LEU A 401 -9.93 34.86 1.89
N GLU A 402 -10.54 35.34 2.97
CA GLU A 402 -9.85 35.89 4.16
C GLU A 402 -9.77 34.85 5.29
N PHE A 403 -8.59 34.68 5.92
CA PHE A 403 -8.37 33.75 7.04
C PHE A 403 -7.64 34.40 8.21
N ASN A 404 -8.05 34.07 9.44
CA ASN A 404 -7.35 34.43 10.68
C ASN A 404 -6.80 33.16 11.36
N SER A 405 -5.49 33.11 11.65
CA SER A 405 -4.79 31.89 12.06
C SER A 405 -4.10 32.03 13.42
N GLU A 406 -4.72 31.52 14.49
CA GLU A 406 -4.10 31.47 15.83
C GLU A 406 -3.75 30.06 16.34
N ASP A 407 -4.03 28.96 15.63
CA ASP A 407 -3.73 27.60 16.12
C ASP A 407 -2.80 26.76 15.23
N HIS A 408 -1.97 25.94 15.90
CA HIS A 408 -0.82 25.21 15.35
C HIS A 408 -1.02 23.67 15.40
N ARG A 409 -0.93 22.98 14.24
CA ARG A 409 -0.32 21.62 13.99
C ARG A 409 -0.68 21.06 12.60
N TRP A 410 0.14 20.15 12.05
CA TRP A 410 0.40 19.95 10.60
C TRP A 410 -0.03 18.59 10.01
N TYR A 411 -0.64 18.58 8.80
CA TYR A 411 -0.80 17.39 7.91
C TYR A 411 -0.83 17.77 6.41
N ASN A 412 -0.38 16.86 5.52
CA ASN A 412 0.06 17.09 4.14
C ASN A 412 -1.01 16.74 3.06
N LEU A 413 -1.33 17.70 2.19
CA LEU A 413 -2.18 17.53 0.99
C LEU A 413 -1.50 18.14 -0.26
N GLY A 414 -0.54 17.42 -0.85
CA GLY A 414 -0.03 17.66 -2.21
C GLY A 414 0.60 19.04 -2.50
N ARG A 415 1.06 19.27 -3.74
CA ARG A 415 1.83 20.48 -4.15
C ARG A 415 1.16 21.83 -3.83
N ILE A 416 -0.17 21.86 -3.73
CA ILE A 416 -0.94 23.06 -3.31
C ILE A 416 -0.81 23.27 -1.79
N GLY A 417 -0.97 22.21 -0.99
CA GLY A 417 -0.68 22.26 0.44
C GLY A 417 0.78 22.62 0.72
N GLU A 418 1.72 22.10 -0.06
CA GLU A 418 3.14 22.45 0.03
C GLU A 418 3.41 23.94 -0.25
N PHE A 419 2.75 24.54 -1.24
CA PHE A 419 2.84 25.99 -1.50
C PHE A 419 2.31 26.81 -0.32
N VAL A 420 1.13 26.46 0.19
CA VAL A 420 0.52 27.13 1.35
C VAL A 420 1.41 27.02 2.58
N MET A 421 2.01 25.84 2.81
CA MET A 421 2.94 25.61 3.91
C MET A 421 4.24 26.42 3.76
N ARG A 422 4.83 26.46 2.56
CA ARG A 422 6.10 27.18 2.31
C ARG A 422 5.96 28.69 2.48
N LEU A 423 4.84 29.27 2.06
CA LEU A 423 4.52 30.69 2.26
C LEU A 423 4.35 31.02 3.75
N ARG A 424 3.69 30.14 4.49
CA ARG A 424 3.57 30.26 5.94
C ARG A 424 4.93 30.13 6.64
N ASP A 425 5.76 29.16 6.25
CA ASP A 425 7.12 29.00 6.80
C ASP A 425 8.03 30.19 6.49
N TYR A 426 7.85 30.82 5.33
CA TYR A 426 8.55 32.06 4.99
C TYR A 426 8.09 33.20 5.89
N ALA A 427 6.78 33.35 6.10
CA ALA A 427 6.21 34.33 7.00
C ALA A 427 6.71 34.14 8.45
N GLU A 428 6.69 32.92 8.95
CA GLU A 428 7.14 32.57 10.31
C GLU A 428 8.65 32.83 10.49
N ARG A 429 9.47 32.53 9.48
CA ARG A 429 10.91 32.86 9.49
C ARG A 429 11.18 34.37 9.52
N LYS A 430 10.38 35.17 8.81
CA LYS A 430 10.51 36.63 8.85
C LYS A 430 9.97 37.23 10.15
N LYS A 431 8.92 36.65 10.73
CA LYS A 431 8.43 36.99 12.08
C LYS A 431 9.47 36.69 13.16
N SER A 432 10.18 35.55 13.09
CA SER A 432 11.18 35.16 14.08
C SER A 432 12.49 35.95 13.99
N GLN A 433 12.80 36.51 12.82
CA GLN A 433 13.99 37.35 12.60
C GLN A 433 13.81 38.83 13.03
N GLN A 434 12.64 39.23 13.56
CA GLN A 434 12.31 40.62 13.98
C GLN A 434 12.54 41.70 12.89
N GLU A 435 12.66 41.33 11.61
CA GLU A 435 13.00 42.27 10.54
C GLU A 435 11.82 43.12 10.06
N ASP A 436 10.56 42.72 10.29
CA ASP A 436 9.40 43.37 9.66
C ASP A 436 8.16 43.33 10.57
N SER A 437 7.94 44.41 11.34
CA SER A 437 6.89 44.50 12.35
C SER A 437 5.46 44.53 11.78
N ASN A 438 5.30 44.94 10.51
CA ASN A 438 4.00 45.00 9.83
C ASN A 438 3.40 43.62 9.53
N LEU A 439 4.22 42.57 9.44
CA LEU A 439 3.75 41.21 9.15
C LEU A 439 3.15 40.51 10.37
N ARG A 440 3.38 41.02 11.59
CA ARG A 440 3.04 40.33 12.83
C ARG A 440 1.54 40.09 12.98
N ASP A 441 0.74 41.10 12.60
CA ASP A 441 -0.72 41.13 12.74
C ASP A 441 -1.47 41.03 11.39
N SER A 442 -0.74 40.80 10.29
CA SER A 442 -1.31 40.72 8.94
C SER A 442 -2.05 39.40 8.72
N GLN A 443 -3.32 39.48 8.27
CA GLN A 443 -4.11 38.31 7.88
C GLN A 443 -3.62 37.73 6.55
N LEU A 444 -3.67 36.40 6.43
CA LEU A 444 -3.33 35.68 5.21
C LEU A 444 -4.63 35.49 4.41
N TYR A 445 -4.67 36.01 3.18
CA TYR A 445 -5.82 35.84 2.30
C TYR A 445 -5.40 35.39 0.92
N TYR A 446 -6.31 34.73 0.20
CA TYR A 446 -6.04 34.19 -1.13
C TYR A 446 -6.99 34.79 -2.16
N THR A 447 -6.46 35.11 -3.33
CA THR A 447 -7.27 35.47 -4.51
C THR A 447 -7.05 34.43 -5.59
N ILE A 448 -8.13 33.89 -6.13
CA ILE A 448 -8.08 32.97 -7.28
C ILE A 448 -8.70 33.69 -8.48
N VAL A 449 -7.93 33.81 -9.55
CA VAL A 449 -8.33 34.50 -10.79
C VAL A 449 -8.18 33.54 -11.96
N GLN A 450 -9.18 33.50 -12.83
CA GLN A 450 -9.08 32.78 -14.11
C GLN A 450 -8.43 33.70 -15.14
N LYS A 451 -7.29 33.29 -15.72
CA LYS A 451 -6.60 34.06 -16.75
C LYS A 451 -7.09 33.70 -18.15
N SER A 452 -7.48 34.71 -18.93
CA SER A 452 -7.85 34.58 -20.34
C SER A 452 -6.80 35.23 -21.25
N PRO A 453 -6.41 34.63 -22.40
CA PRO A 453 -6.93 33.39 -22.99
C PRO A 453 -6.19 32.15 -22.46
N GLY A 454 -6.91 31.25 -21.80
CA GLY A 454 -6.36 29.97 -21.37
C GLY A 454 -7.14 29.34 -20.21
N PRO A 455 -6.93 28.05 -19.95
CA PRO A 455 -7.62 27.37 -18.86
C PRO A 455 -6.74 27.29 -17.60
N VAL A 456 -6.03 28.40 -17.33
CA VAL A 456 -5.07 28.49 -16.23
C VAL A 456 -5.71 29.28 -15.09
N LEU A 457 -5.68 28.70 -13.89
CA LEU A 457 -6.06 29.37 -12.66
C LEU A 457 -4.81 30.00 -12.04
N GLU A 458 -4.85 31.30 -11.80
CA GLU A 458 -3.87 32.02 -11.00
C GLU A 458 -4.37 32.06 -9.56
N MET A 459 -3.63 31.46 -8.63
CA MET A 459 -3.88 31.62 -7.20
C MET A 459 -2.78 32.50 -6.62
N THR A 460 -3.19 33.57 -5.94
CA THR A 460 -2.29 34.49 -5.24
C THR A 460 -2.57 34.41 -3.76
N ALA A 461 -1.55 34.17 -2.95
CA ALA A 461 -1.60 34.37 -1.50
C ALA A 461 -1.09 35.77 -1.17
N HIS A 462 -1.76 36.47 -0.26
CA HIS A 462 -1.43 37.82 0.19
C HIS A 462 -1.27 37.83 1.70
N MET A 463 -0.26 38.53 2.19
CA MET A 463 -0.01 38.73 3.62
C MET A 463 0.60 40.12 3.81
N GLY A 464 -0.21 41.07 4.30
CA GLY A 464 0.17 42.47 4.35
C GLY A 464 0.34 43.05 2.95
N ASP A 465 1.50 43.64 2.66
CA ASP A 465 1.87 44.20 1.36
C ASP A 465 2.55 43.19 0.41
N LYS A 466 2.77 41.95 0.88
CA LYS A 466 3.46 40.90 0.11
C LYS A 466 2.46 39.93 -0.50
N SER A 467 2.74 39.49 -1.73
CA SER A 467 1.94 38.48 -2.42
C SER A 467 2.80 37.49 -3.21
N GLU A 468 2.33 36.24 -3.32
CA GLU A 468 2.97 35.19 -4.11
C GLU A 468 1.93 34.45 -4.95
N ARG A 469 2.31 34.12 -6.18
CA ARG A 469 1.40 33.61 -7.21
C ARG A 469 1.80 32.23 -7.67
N MET A 470 0.81 31.39 -7.92
CA MET A 470 0.97 30.13 -8.65
C MET A 470 -0.02 30.06 -9.80
N PHE A 471 0.37 29.33 -10.85
CA PHE A 471 -0.48 29.04 -11.99
C PHE A 471 -0.75 27.54 -12.08
N ILE A 472 -2.02 27.16 -12.23
CA ILE A 472 -2.50 25.77 -12.30
C ILE A 472 -3.18 25.53 -13.64
N ASP A 473 -2.76 24.52 -14.39
CA ASP A 473 -3.41 24.12 -15.66
C ASP A 473 -4.65 23.21 -15.47
N GLU A 474 -5.33 22.87 -16.57
CA GLU A 474 -6.47 21.93 -16.59
C GLU A 474 -6.15 20.52 -16.06
N GLY A 475 -4.87 20.15 -16.03
CA GLY A 475 -4.38 18.87 -15.53
C GLY A 475 -3.99 18.91 -14.06
N PHE A 476 -4.30 19.98 -13.33
CA PHE A 476 -3.93 20.21 -11.93
C PHE A 476 -2.42 20.27 -11.70
N LYS A 477 -1.65 20.61 -12.73
CA LYS A 477 -0.20 20.79 -12.62
C LYS A 477 0.13 22.25 -12.44
N VAL A 478 1.07 22.51 -11.53
CA VAL A 478 1.67 23.84 -11.37
C VAL A 478 2.55 24.10 -12.59
N VAL A 479 2.24 25.16 -13.33
CA VAL A 479 2.88 25.48 -14.62
C VAL A 479 3.94 26.59 -14.47
N HIS A 480 3.81 27.47 -13.47
CA HIS A 480 4.80 28.48 -13.12
C HIS A 480 4.63 28.96 -11.66
N GLY A 481 5.74 29.32 -10.98
CA GLY A 481 5.70 29.99 -9.67
C GLY A 481 6.75 29.60 -8.62
N LEU A 482 7.64 28.62 -8.86
CA LEU A 482 8.56 28.14 -7.80
C LEU A 482 10.05 28.49 -7.99
N GLU A 483 10.48 28.97 -9.16
CA GLU A 483 11.91 29.03 -9.50
C GLU A 483 12.61 30.38 -9.21
N GLU A 484 11.89 31.51 -9.24
CA GLU A 484 12.54 32.84 -9.20
C GLU A 484 13.04 33.27 -7.81
N PHE A 485 12.60 32.64 -6.72
CA PHE A 485 13.07 32.97 -5.37
C PHE A 485 14.34 32.21 -4.94
N PHE A 486 14.69 31.12 -5.64
CA PHE A 486 15.79 30.22 -5.29
C PHE A 486 16.97 30.27 -6.25
N ALA A 487 16.94 31.16 -7.26
CA ALA A 487 18.17 31.52 -7.94
C ALA A 487 19.11 32.20 -6.92
N PRO A 488 20.36 31.71 -6.73
CA PRO A 488 21.30 32.40 -5.84
C PRO A 488 21.43 33.84 -6.34
N ARG A 489 21.15 34.81 -5.46
CA ARG A 489 21.42 36.23 -5.73
C ARG A 489 22.86 36.33 -6.20
N LYS A 490 23.08 36.64 -7.49
CA LYS A 490 24.39 37.09 -7.96
C LYS A 490 24.75 38.29 -7.09
N GLY A 491 25.80 38.11 -6.28
CA GLY A 491 26.23 39.10 -5.31
C GLY A 491 26.38 40.46 -5.99
N SER A 492 25.75 41.46 -5.38
CA SER A 492 26.07 42.85 -5.63
C SER A 492 27.57 43.04 -5.42
N SER A 493 28.26 43.44 -6.48
CA SER A 493 29.57 44.08 -6.39
C SER A 493 29.48 45.22 -5.40
N SER A 494 30.13 45.09 -4.25
CA SER A 494 30.53 46.24 -3.45
C SER A 494 32.04 46.33 -3.51
N SER A 495 32.47 47.37 -4.22
CA SER A 495 33.80 47.93 -4.22
C SER A 495 34.13 48.50 -2.84
N ARG A 496 35.18 48.00 -2.19
CA ARG A 496 36.38 48.73 -1.76
C ARG A 496 37.29 47.84 -0.94
#